data_AF-A0A5Y3M7A9-F1
#
_entry.id   AF-A0A5Y3M7A9-F1
#
_cell.length_a   1.000
_cell.length_b   1.000
_cell.length_c   1.000
_cell.angle_alpha   90.00
_cell.angle_beta   90.00
_cell.angle_gamma   90.00
#
_symmetry.space_group_name_H-M   'P 1'
#
loop_
_entity.id
_entity.type
_entity.pdbx_description
1 polymer ?
#
loop_
_entity_poly.entity_id
_entity_poly.type
_entity_poly.pdbx_seq_one_letter_code
_entity_poly.pdbx_strand_id
1 'polypeptide(L)'
;PGEMMVLGAIRAGKEKKLSLTSNNNSTMTATFNLWGDANRPTVIELDDDQGWQLYSQRNPDGSVLFTVNGDITANVLRAGGAIYQNNGDIFGSLWGNGWLSTW
;
A
#
# COMPACT_ATOMS: atom_id res chain seq x y z
N PRO A 1 -1.33 -13.85 -27.95
CA PRO A 1 -0.84 -14.72 -26.86
C PRO A 1 -0.04 -13.88 -25.86
N GLY A 2 -0.22 -14.09 -24.56
CA GLY A 2 0.62 -13.46 -23.54
C GLY A 2 2.03 -14.05 -23.57
N GLU A 3 3.02 -13.28 -23.16
CA GLU A 3 4.42 -13.70 -23.02
C GLU A 3 4.78 -13.78 -21.54
N MET A 4 5.62 -14.76 -21.19
CA MET A 4 6.26 -14.85 -19.87
C MET A 4 7.77 -14.80 -20.07
N MET A 5 8.39 -13.73 -19.59
CA MET A 5 9.85 -13.60 -19.55
C MET A 5 10.34 -13.63 -18.10
N VAL A 6 11.34 -14.47 -17.81
CA VAL A 6 11.96 -14.55 -16.48
C VAL A 6 13.47 -14.67 -16.61
N LEU A 7 14.18 -13.69 -16.06
CA LEU A 7 15.61 -13.78 -15.78
C LEU A 7 15.77 -14.11 -14.29
N GLY A 8 15.95 -15.39 -13.97
CA GLY A 8 16.03 -15.88 -12.59
C GLY A 8 14.87 -16.80 -12.21
N ALA A 9 14.19 -16.51 -11.10
CA ALA A 9 13.17 -17.39 -10.54
C ALA A 9 11.90 -16.65 -10.15
N ILE A 10 10.75 -17.26 -10.44
CA ILE A 10 9.47 -16.95 -9.80
C ILE A 10 9.21 -18.02 -8.74
N ARG A 11 9.13 -17.61 -7.47
CA ARG A 11 8.81 -18.50 -6.34
C ARG A 11 7.35 -18.31 -5.96
N ALA A 12 6.46 -19.13 -6.55
CA ALA A 12 5.02 -19.02 -6.29
C ALA A 12 4.55 -19.74 -5.02
N GLY A 13 5.30 -20.73 -4.52
CA GLY A 13 4.93 -21.59 -3.38
C GLY A 13 4.42 -22.98 -3.79
N LYS A 14 4.40 -23.94 -2.85
CA LYS A 14 3.99 -25.35 -3.09
C LYS A 14 2.55 -25.62 -2.66
N GLU A 15 2.28 -25.54 -1.36
CA GLU A 15 0.95 -25.81 -0.77
C GLU A 15 0.02 -24.59 -0.76
N LYS A 16 0.59 -23.40 -0.92
CA LYS A 16 -0.10 -22.11 -1.07
C LYS A 16 0.62 -21.36 -2.18
N LYS A 17 -0.13 -20.76 -3.10
CA LYS A 17 0.39 -20.11 -4.30
C LYS A 17 0.00 -18.64 -4.34
N LEU A 18 0.88 -17.78 -4.87
CA LEU A 18 0.53 -16.41 -5.28
C LEU A 18 -0.27 -16.43 -6.59
N SER A 19 -1.37 -15.67 -6.68
CA SER A 19 -2.18 -15.51 -7.89
C SER A 19 -2.08 -14.08 -8.42
N LEU A 20 -1.94 -13.95 -9.75
CA LEU A 20 -2.08 -12.70 -10.50
C LEU A 20 -3.14 -12.95 -11.57
N THR A 21 -4.16 -12.11 -11.65
CA THR A 21 -5.32 -12.35 -12.52
C THR A 21 -5.76 -11.04 -13.16
N SER A 22 -6.14 -11.10 -14.43
CA SER A 22 -6.84 -10.03 -15.12
C SER A 22 -8.13 -10.58 -15.71
N ASN A 23 -9.25 -9.92 -15.41
CA ASN A 23 -10.54 -10.21 -16.04
C ASN A 23 -10.69 -9.51 -17.40
N ASN A 24 -9.64 -8.79 -17.84
CA ASN A 24 -9.58 -8.10 -19.13
C ASN A 24 -10.72 -7.08 -19.37
N ASN A 25 -11.22 -6.48 -18.28
CA ASN A 25 -12.26 -5.45 -18.31
C ASN A 25 -11.79 -4.10 -17.75
N SER A 26 -10.53 -3.98 -17.33
CA SER A 26 -9.93 -2.70 -17.00
C SER A 26 -9.77 -1.85 -18.28
N THR A 27 -10.06 -0.55 -18.18
CA THR A 27 -9.85 0.41 -19.28
C THR A 27 -8.40 0.87 -19.38
N MET A 28 -7.58 0.59 -18.36
CA MET A 28 -6.17 0.96 -18.27
C MET A 28 -5.33 -0.25 -17.86
N THR A 29 -4.07 -0.25 -18.26
CA THR A 29 -3.08 -1.20 -17.75
C THR A 29 -2.81 -0.90 -16.29
N ALA A 30 -2.63 -1.94 -15.47
CA ALA A 30 -2.07 -1.79 -14.12
C ALA A 30 -0.70 -2.45 -14.09
N THR A 31 0.28 -1.79 -13.48
CA THR A 31 1.64 -2.33 -13.34
C THR A 31 2.02 -2.44 -11.87
N PHE A 32 2.80 -3.46 -11.56
CA PHE A 32 3.47 -3.61 -10.27
C PHE A 32 4.97 -3.48 -10.48
N ASN A 33 5.54 -2.37 -10.03
CA ASN A 33 6.91 -1.97 -10.33
C ASN A 33 7.82 -2.16 -9.11
N LEU A 34 9.08 -2.53 -9.40
CA LEU A 34 10.20 -2.45 -8.48
C LEU A 34 11.25 -1.54 -9.12
N TRP A 35 11.54 -0.42 -8.48
CA TRP A 35 12.56 0.51 -8.94
C TRP A 35 13.25 1.21 -7.77
N GLY A 36 14.28 1.99 -8.04
CA GLY A 36 14.94 2.80 -7.03
C GLY A 36 16.08 3.64 -7.59
N ASP A 37 16.54 4.58 -6.78
CA ASP A 37 17.71 5.42 -7.02
C ASP A 37 18.44 5.74 -5.70
N ALA A 38 19.46 6.60 -5.74
CA ALA A 38 20.25 6.94 -4.55
C ALA A 38 19.44 7.60 -3.42
N ASN A 39 18.35 8.30 -3.76
CA ASN A 39 17.45 8.98 -2.81
C ASN A 39 16.26 8.11 -2.42
N ARG A 40 15.92 7.09 -3.23
CA ARG A 40 14.86 6.13 -2.97
C ARG A 40 15.39 4.71 -3.21
N PRO A 41 16.22 4.17 -2.30
CA PRO A 41 16.89 2.88 -2.50
C PRO A 41 15.99 1.72 -2.91
N THR A 42 14.73 1.72 -2.49
CA THR A 42 13.75 0.72 -2.92
C THR A 42 12.36 1.33 -2.93
N VAL A 43 11.68 1.24 -4.05
CA VAL A 43 10.27 1.60 -4.24
C VAL A 43 9.53 0.39 -4.82
N ILE A 44 8.45 0.01 -4.15
CA ILE A 44 7.47 -0.96 -4.63
C ILE A 44 6.21 -0.17 -4.94
N GLU A 45 5.81 -0.10 -6.20
CA GLU A 45 4.82 0.85 -6.72
C GLU A 45 3.73 0.16 -7.54
N LEU A 46 2.49 0.60 -7.36
CA LEU A 46 1.38 0.31 -8.26
C LEU A 46 1.05 1.56 -9.05
N ASP A 47 0.98 1.43 -10.37
CA ASP A 47 0.58 2.48 -11.30
C ASP A 47 -0.43 1.97 -12.33
N ASP A 48 -1.01 2.92 -13.07
CA ASP A 48 -1.75 2.67 -14.29
C ASP A 48 -1.28 3.61 -15.42
N ASP A 49 -1.97 3.58 -16.56
CA ASP A 49 -1.66 4.41 -17.72
C ASP A 49 -1.68 5.94 -17.43
N GLN A 50 -2.24 6.37 -16.29
CA GLN A 50 -2.32 7.77 -15.85
C GLN A 50 -1.33 8.13 -14.74
N GLY A 51 -0.63 7.14 -14.17
CA GLY A 51 0.44 7.35 -13.20
C GLY A 51 0.32 6.48 -11.95
N TRP A 52 1.17 6.78 -10.95
CA TRP A 52 1.24 6.00 -9.72
C TRP A 52 -0.03 6.19 -8.85
N GLN A 53 -0.51 5.08 -8.30
CA GLN A 53 -1.63 5.04 -7.36
C GLN A 53 -1.14 4.97 -5.93
N LEU A 54 -0.18 4.08 -5.63
CA LEU A 54 0.43 3.95 -4.32
C LEU A 54 1.82 3.33 -4.40
N TYR A 55 2.64 3.60 -3.39
CA TYR A 55 3.92 2.92 -3.22
C TYR A 55 4.30 2.74 -1.75
N SER A 56 5.11 1.73 -1.47
CA SER A 56 5.97 1.71 -0.29
C SER A 56 7.40 2.01 -0.70
N GLN A 57 8.11 2.85 0.06
CA GLN A 57 9.52 3.11 -0.20
C GLN A 57 10.38 2.98 1.05
N ARG A 58 11.63 2.57 0.89
CA ARG A 58 12.70 2.75 1.88
C ARG A 58 13.52 3.97 1.49
N ASN A 59 13.74 4.87 2.44
CA ASN A 59 14.59 6.04 2.31
C ASN A 59 16.06 5.71 2.62
N PRO A 60 17.02 6.60 2.27
CA PRO A 60 18.44 6.37 2.51
C PRO A 60 18.80 6.25 3.99
N ASP A 61 18.04 6.91 4.87
CA ASP A 61 18.18 6.81 6.32
C ASP A 61 17.57 5.53 6.92
N GLY A 62 17.01 4.66 6.08
CA GLY A 62 16.35 3.42 6.47
C GLY A 62 14.90 3.57 6.94
N SER A 63 14.35 4.77 7.00
CA SER A 63 12.91 4.95 7.24
C SER A 63 12.07 4.41 6.08
N VAL A 64 10.80 4.09 6.34
CA VAL A 64 9.88 3.55 5.34
C VAL A 64 8.65 4.45 5.27
N LEU A 65 8.22 4.78 4.05
CA LEU A 65 6.96 5.46 3.79
C LEU A 65 5.99 4.53 3.06
N PHE A 66 4.71 4.76 3.29
CA PHE A 66 3.62 4.25 2.46
C PHE A 66 2.81 5.46 1.99
N THR A 67 2.76 5.67 0.69
CA THR A 67 2.13 6.86 0.08
C THR A 67 1.03 6.41 -0.86
N VAL A 68 -0.11 7.10 -0.79
CA VAL A 68 -1.26 6.91 -1.68
C VAL A 68 -1.50 8.23 -2.42
N ASN A 69 -1.70 8.16 -3.74
CA ASN A 69 -2.03 9.29 -4.59
C ASN A 69 -3.55 9.54 -4.58
N GLY A 70 -4.10 9.84 -3.42
CA GLY A 70 -5.53 10.03 -3.24
C GLY A 70 -6.00 9.80 -1.81
N ASP A 71 -7.32 9.67 -1.66
CA ASP A 71 -7.96 9.48 -0.36
C ASP A 71 -7.79 8.04 0.16
N ILE A 72 -7.54 7.91 1.46
CA ILE A 72 -7.59 6.62 2.16
C ILE A 72 -8.96 6.48 2.81
N THR A 73 -9.76 5.55 2.31
CA THR A 73 -11.03 5.17 2.95
C THR A 73 -10.80 3.97 3.87
N ALA A 74 -11.11 4.13 5.16
CA ALA A 74 -10.98 3.08 6.16
C ALA A 74 -12.21 3.02 7.05
N ASN A 75 -12.62 1.80 7.46
CA ASN A 75 -13.63 1.65 8.52
C ASN A 75 -13.09 2.19 9.85
N VAL A 76 -11.81 1.92 10.12
CA VAL A 76 -11.07 2.42 11.28
C VAL A 76 -9.61 2.62 10.86
N LEU A 77 -9.03 3.77 11.16
CA LEU A 77 -7.59 3.98 11.06
C LEU A 77 -6.97 3.87 12.46
N ARG A 78 -5.99 2.98 12.63
CA ARG A 78 -5.21 2.87 13.88
C ARG A 78 -3.81 3.41 13.65
N ALA A 79 -3.43 4.44 14.41
CA ALA A 79 -2.12 5.06 14.35
C ALA A 79 -1.46 4.95 15.73
N GLY A 80 -0.64 3.91 15.92
CA GLY A 80 -0.16 3.54 17.25
C GLY A 80 -1.33 3.17 18.17
N GLY A 81 -1.41 3.81 19.34
CA GLY A 81 -2.52 3.63 20.29
C GLY A 81 -3.79 4.44 19.97
N ALA A 82 -3.73 5.38 19.03
CA ALA A 82 -4.88 6.20 18.64
C ALA A 82 -5.78 5.46 17.63
N ILE A 83 -7.08 5.67 17.72
CA ILE A 83 -8.08 5.08 16.82
C ILE A 83 -8.94 6.21 16.24
N TYR A 84 -8.97 6.33 14.92
CA TYR A 84 -9.89 7.22 14.21
C TYR A 84 -11.04 6.38 13.65
N GLN A 85 -12.25 6.61 14.15
CA GLN A 85 -13.46 5.91 13.70
C GLN A 85 -14.06 6.58 12.47
N ASN A 86 -14.78 5.81 11.66
CA ASN A 86 -15.49 6.32 10.49
C ASN A 86 -16.74 7.17 10.82
N ASN A 87 -17.07 7.36 12.10
CA ASN A 87 -18.10 8.29 12.56
C ASN A 87 -17.52 9.65 13.01
N GLY A 88 -16.22 9.87 12.86
CA GLY A 88 -15.52 11.09 13.26
C GLY A 88 -15.00 11.11 14.70
N ASP A 89 -15.30 10.09 15.50
CA ASP A 89 -14.78 9.98 16.87
C ASP A 89 -13.33 9.50 16.89
N ILE A 90 -12.59 9.88 17.95
CA ILE A 90 -11.18 9.54 18.10
C ILE A 90 -10.96 8.96 19.50
N PHE A 91 -10.31 7.80 19.57
CA PHE A 91 -9.82 7.22 20.82
C PHE A 91 -8.36 7.57 21.04
N GLY A 92 -7.96 7.91 22.27
CA GLY A 92 -6.59 8.29 22.57
C GLY A 92 -6.29 8.45 24.05
N SER A 93 -5.00 8.36 24.39
CA SER A 93 -4.51 8.50 25.77
C SER A 93 -4.58 9.93 26.30
N LEU A 94 -4.57 10.94 25.42
CA LEU A 94 -4.62 12.36 25.79
C LEU A 94 -5.93 12.74 26.49
N TRP A 95 -7.04 12.05 26.17
CA TRP A 95 -8.35 12.23 26.79
C TRP A 95 -8.75 11.02 27.66
N GLY A 96 -7.79 10.44 28.36
CA GLY A 96 -8.06 9.45 29.42
C GLY A 96 -8.27 8.02 28.95
N ASN A 97 -7.69 7.62 27.81
CA ASN A 97 -7.93 6.31 27.19
C ASN A 97 -9.43 6.06 26.93
N GLY A 98 -10.13 7.09 26.47
CA GLY A 98 -11.55 7.07 26.14
C GLY A 98 -11.82 7.56 24.73
N TRP A 99 -13.10 7.78 24.43
CA TRP A 99 -13.54 8.43 23.20
C TRP A 99 -13.57 9.95 23.39
N LEU A 100 -13.14 10.71 22.38
CA LEU A 100 -13.13 12.17 22.43
C LEU A 100 -14.55 12.72 22.65
N SER A 101 -15.56 12.05 22.10
CA SER A 101 -16.97 12.36 22.33
C SER A 101 -17.44 12.24 23.79
N THR A 102 -16.65 11.57 24.66
CA THR A 102 -16.96 11.34 26.07
C THR A 102 -16.03 12.06 27.06
N TRP A 103 -15.11 12.89 26.56
CA TRP A 103 -14.15 13.66 27.36
C TRP A 103 -14.68 15.07 27.68
#